data_AF-A0A0G0LVU1-F1
#
_entry.id   AF-A0A0G0LVU1-F1
#
_cell.length_a   1.000
_cell.length_b   1.000
_cell.length_c   1.000
_cell.angle_alpha   90.00
_cell.angle_beta   90.00
_cell.angle_gamma   90.00
#
_symmetry.space_group_name_H-M   'P 1'
#
loop_
_entity.id
_entity.type
_entity.pdbx_description
1 polymer ?
#
loop_
_entity_poly.entity_id
_entity_poly.type
_entity_poly.pdbx_seq_one_letter_code
_entity_poly.pdbx_strand_id
1 'polypeptide(L)'
;MKKQSGFTLIEALIVVTLAGIIGLVMTDLLYRTFRGANKTYLIGNIKQNGQTALNIMESNIRFAKEVTCISTTDSSNPKSTVLAVKSSSGKYIVFRYYPLYDPTADTSTGEFLKPPPHNGFITQEEISADPSAARGLCNYVPGLRTPVSTREKILTDRDFNNGVSVSSLEFKKTPTASGKDLVSITFTVSPPTEKTSSQRVENQVTDGGVTFQTSIILR
;
A
#
# COMPACT_ATOMS: atom_id res chain seq x y z
N MET A 1 41.06 -14.03 -64.28
CA MET A 1 41.00 -12.87 -63.37
C MET A 1 39.55 -12.65 -62.96
N LYS A 2 39.22 -12.78 -61.67
CA LYS A 2 37.86 -12.52 -61.17
C LYS A 2 37.69 -11.00 -60.98
N LYS A 3 36.74 -10.38 -61.69
CA LYS A 3 36.35 -8.98 -61.44
C LYS A 3 35.70 -8.89 -60.06
N GLN A 4 36.28 -8.12 -59.15
CA GLN A 4 35.65 -7.75 -57.89
C GLN A 4 34.78 -6.51 -58.16
N SER A 5 33.47 -6.61 -57.92
CA SER A 5 32.57 -5.45 -57.97
C SER A 5 32.66 -4.68 -56.65
N GLY A 6 32.95 -3.39 -56.72
CA GLY A 6 32.89 -2.50 -55.56
C GLY A 6 31.45 -2.15 -55.19
N PHE A 7 31.19 -1.95 -53.91
CA PHE A 7 29.92 -1.44 -53.41
C PHE A 7 29.68 -0.01 -53.90
N THR A 8 28.44 0.30 -54.28
CA THR A 8 28.06 1.66 -54.64
C THR A 8 27.78 2.48 -53.38
N LEU A 9 28.10 3.77 -53.39
CA LEU A 9 27.84 4.67 -52.25
C LEU A 9 26.34 4.71 -51.88
N ILE A 10 25.48 4.61 -52.90
CA ILE A 10 24.03 4.60 -52.70
C ILE A 10 23.54 3.35 -51.95
N GLU A 11 24.14 2.19 -52.22
CA GLU A 11 23.82 0.94 -51.52
C GLU A 11 24.19 1.01 -50.04
N ALA A 12 25.34 1.61 -49.70
CA ALA A 12 25.73 1.84 -48.31
C ALA A 12 24.75 2.79 -47.58
N LEU A 13 24.28 3.86 -48.24
CA LEU A 13 23.33 4.80 -47.65
C LEU A 13 21.97 4.15 -47.36
N ILE A 14 21.49 3.30 -48.27
CA ILE A 14 20.25 2.55 -48.08
C ILE A 14 20.38 1.60 -46.88
N VAL A 15 21.50 0.87 -46.75
CA VAL A 15 21.73 -0.04 -45.62
C VAL A 15 21.75 0.70 -44.29
N VAL A 16 22.43 1.84 -44.19
CA VAL A 16 22.47 2.65 -42.95
C VAL A 16 21.09 3.18 -42.60
N THR A 17 20.30 3.61 -43.59
CA THR A 17 18.93 4.10 -43.38
C THR A 17 18.02 2.99 -42.89
N LEU A 18 18.08 1.81 -43.52
CA LEU A 18 17.30 0.64 -43.11
C LEU A 18 17.70 0.15 -41.71
N ALA A 19 19.00 0.12 -41.42
CA ALA A 19 19.50 -0.23 -40.09
C ALA A 19 19.01 0.76 -39.02
N GLY A 20 18.96 2.06 -39.34
CA GLY A 20 18.42 3.09 -38.45
C GLY A 20 16.94 2.88 -38.12
N ILE A 21 16.11 2.59 -39.13
CA ILE A 21 14.68 2.30 -38.93
C ILE A 21 14.49 1.07 -38.06
N ILE A 22 15.22 -0.02 -38.33
CA ILE A 22 15.15 -1.25 -37.55
C ILE A 22 15.60 -0.99 -36.09
N GLY A 23 16.67 -0.23 -35.89
CA GLY A 23 17.17 0.12 -34.56
C GLY A 23 16.15 0.89 -33.72
N LEU A 24 15.42 1.83 -34.33
CA LEU A 24 14.35 2.57 -33.66
C LEU A 24 13.19 1.65 -33.25
N VAL A 25 12.75 0.76 -34.15
CA VAL A 25 11.68 -0.21 -33.85
C VAL A 25 12.09 -1.16 -32.72
N MET A 26 13.32 -1.66 -32.74
CA MET A 26 13.83 -2.54 -31.68
C MET A 26 13.89 -1.84 -30.33
N THR A 27 14.32 -0.57 -30.31
CA THR A 27 14.39 0.21 -29.07
C THR A 27 13.00 0.46 -28.48
N ASP A 28 12.00 0.76 -29.31
CA ASP A 28 10.61 0.92 -28.86
C ASP A 28 10.05 -0.40 -28.30
N LEU A 29 10.30 -1.53 -28.96
CA LEU A 29 9.87 -2.84 -28.47
C LEU A 29 10.53 -3.21 -27.13
N LEU A 30 11.83 -2.99 -26.99
CA LEU A 30 12.54 -3.22 -25.72
C LEU A 30 11.99 -2.32 -24.61
N TYR A 31 11.80 -1.03 -24.89
CA TYR A 31 11.26 -0.07 -23.94
C TYR A 31 9.85 -0.48 -23.45
N ARG A 32 8.96 -0.88 -24.37
CA ARG A 32 7.62 -1.39 -24.04
C ARG A 32 7.67 -2.66 -23.19
N THR A 33 8.61 -3.56 -23.50
CA THR A 33 8.77 -4.83 -22.78
C THR A 33 9.24 -4.59 -21.34
N PHE A 34 10.25 -3.74 -21.14
CA PHE A 34 10.75 -3.39 -19.80
C PHE A 34 9.68 -2.70 -18.95
N ARG A 35 8.92 -1.76 -19.53
CA ARG A 35 7.78 -1.12 -18.84
C ARG A 35 6.69 -2.12 -18.44
N GLY A 36 6.43 -3.13 -19.27
CA GLY A 36 5.47 -4.19 -18.97
C GLY A 36 5.90 -5.05 -17.77
N ALA A 37 7.19 -5.37 -17.66
CA ALA A 37 7.74 -6.15 -16.56
C ALA A 37 7.61 -5.42 -15.22
N ASN A 38 8.01 -4.15 -15.17
CA ASN A 38 7.91 -3.31 -13.96
C ASN A 38 6.47 -3.18 -13.47
N LYS A 39 5.53 -2.91 -14.38
CA LYS A 39 4.10 -2.83 -14.03
C LYS A 39 3.59 -4.12 -13.41
N THR A 40 3.97 -5.27 -13.98
CA THR A 40 3.55 -6.59 -13.48
C THR A 40 4.11 -6.84 -12.08
N TYR A 41 5.37 -6.50 -11.85
CA TYR A 41 6.01 -6.57 -10.55
C TYR A 41 5.30 -5.71 -9.50
N LEU A 42 5.03 -4.43 -9.80
CA LEU A 42 4.34 -3.51 -8.88
C LEU A 42 2.93 -3.99 -8.52
N ILE A 43 2.15 -4.42 -9.53
CA ILE A 43 0.81 -4.97 -9.29
C ILE A 43 0.88 -6.26 -8.45
N GLY A 44 1.89 -7.10 -8.70
CA GLY A 44 2.16 -8.29 -7.90
C GLY A 44 2.42 -7.94 -6.44
N ASN A 45 3.29 -6.97 -6.17
CA ASN A 45 3.64 -6.52 -4.83
C ASN A 45 2.42 -5.94 -4.08
N ILE A 46 1.63 -5.10 -4.75
CA ILE A 46 0.37 -4.54 -4.21
C ILE A 46 -0.61 -5.64 -3.83
N LYS A 47 -0.84 -6.60 -4.74
CA LYS A 47 -1.76 -7.72 -4.50
C LYS A 47 -1.30 -8.60 -3.35
N GLN A 48 -0.02 -8.92 -3.29
CA GLN A 48 0.52 -9.75 -2.22
C GLN A 48 0.41 -9.06 -0.86
N ASN A 49 0.81 -7.79 -0.75
CA ASN A 49 0.71 -7.03 0.50
C ASN A 49 -0.75 -6.85 0.94
N GLY A 50 -1.62 -6.41 0.03
CA GLY A 50 -3.03 -6.20 0.33
C GLY A 50 -3.74 -7.50 0.73
N GLN A 51 -3.52 -8.60 -0.01
CA GLN A 51 -4.13 -9.88 0.33
C GLN A 51 -3.59 -10.44 1.66
N THR A 52 -2.30 -10.28 1.94
CA THR A 52 -1.70 -10.72 3.21
C THR A 52 -2.31 -9.96 4.39
N ALA A 53 -2.40 -8.63 4.28
CA ALA A 53 -3.02 -7.79 5.31
C ALA A 53 -4.50 -8.14 5.51
N LEU A 54 -5.26 -8.28 4.41
CA LEU A 54 -6.67 -8.66 4.44
C LEU A 54 -6.88 -10.01 5.13
N ASN A 55 -6.11 -11.04 4.77
CA ASN A 55 -6.22 -12.38 5.37
C ASN A 55 -5.94 -12.38 6.87
N ILE A 56 -4.94 -11.61 7.32
CA ILE A 56 -4.59 -11.49 8.73
C ILE A 56 -5.72 -10.80 9.50
N MET A 57 -6.21 -9.66 8.99
CA MET A 57 -7.34 -8.95 9.61
C MET A 57 -8.60 -9.82 9.65
N GLU A 58 -8.93 -10.47 8.53
CA GLU A 58 -10.08 -11.35 8.40
C GLU A 58 -10.06 -12.49 9.43
N SER A 59 -8.91 -13.18 9.53
CA SER A 59 -8.73 -14.27 10.49
C SER A 59 -8.97 -13.79 11.92
N ASN A 60 -8.28 -12.72 12.33
CA ASN A 60 -8.35 -12.22 13.70
C ASN A 60 -9.75 -11.68 14.07
N ILE A 61 -10.44 -11.05 13.13
CA ILE A 61 -11.81 -10.56 13.34
C ILE A 61 -12.79 -11.73 13.39
N ARG A 62 -12.63 -12.74 12.53
CA ARG A 62 -13.49 -13.93 12.52
C ARG A 62 -13.43 -14.71 13.83
N PHE A 63 -12.25 -14.78 14.45
CA PHE A 63 -12.03 -15.45 15.74
C PHE A 63 -12.19 -14.53 16.95
N ALA A 64 -12.59 -13.28 16.75
CA ALA A 64 -12.91 -12.38 17.84
C ALA A 64 -14.27 -12.73 18.45
N LYS A 65 -14.36 -12.56 19.77
CA LYS A 65 -15.58 -12.71 20.55
C LYS A 65 -16.50 -11.49 20.41
N GLU A 66 -15.92 -10.29 20.39
CA GLU A 66 -16.67 -9.04 20.28
C GLU A 66 -15.83 -7.92 19.67
N VAL A 67 -16.50 -6.98 19.01
CA VAL A 67 -15.90 -5.71 18.60
C VAL A 67 -16.00 -4.73 19.77
N THR A 68 -14.85 -4.33 20.32
CA THR A 68 -14.79 -3.43 21.47
C THR A 68 -15.08 -2.00 21.06
N CYS A 69 -14.43 -1.53 19.99
CA CYS A 69 -14.61 -0.18 19.48
C CYS A 69 -14.08 -0.05 18.05
N ILE A 70 -14.61 0.94 17.35
CA ILE A 70 -14.14 1.43 16.05
C ILE A 70 -14.01 2.94 16.19
N SER A 71 -12.88 3.51 15.77
CA SER A 71 -12.66 4.94 15.75
C SER A 71 -12.14 5.36 14.38
N THR A 72 -12.77 6.38 13.84
CA THR A 72 -12.38 7.05 12.60
C THR A 72 -12.25 8.53 12.92
N THR A 73 -11.05 9.09 12.84
CA THR A 73 -10.89 10.54 12.98
C THR A 73 -11.04 11.21 11.62
N ASP A 74 -12.10 11.98 11.47
CA ASP A 74 -12.39 12.80 10.29
C ASP A 74 -11.65 14.14 10.28
N SER A 75 -10.90 14.49 11.34
CA SER A 75 -10.35 15.84 11.54
C SER A 75 -9.00 16.11 10.86
N SER A 76 -8.36 15.10 10.27
CA SER A 76 -7.13 15.26 9.48
C SER A 76 -7.22 14.41 8.24
N ASN A 77 -7.03 15.03 7.07
CA ASN A 77 -6.76 14.30 5.85
C ASN A 77 -5.26 14.02 5.83
N PRO A 78 -4.80 12.76 5.78
CA PRO A 78 -5.54 11.49 5.68
C PRO A 78 -6.17 10.93 6.98
N LYS A 79 -7.33 10.28 6.84
CA LYS A 79 -8.14 9.72 7.94
C LYS A 79 -7.42 8.56 8.64
N SER A 80 -7.06 8.72 9.91
CA SER A 80 -6.59 7.59 10.73
C SER A 80 -7.78 6.76 11.24
N THR A 81 -7.64 5.43 11.15
CA THR A 81 -8.69 4.47 11.53
C THR A 81 -8.14 3.42 12.48
N VAL A 82 -8.92 3.08 13.51
CA VAL A 82 -8.59 2.11 14.53
C VAL A 82 -9.75 1.15 14.76
N LEU A 83 -9.45 -0.14 14.85
CA LEU A 83 -10.39 -1.19 15.25
C LEU A 83 -9.77 -1.98 16.40
N ALA A 84 -10.50 -2.14 17.50
CA ALA A 84 -10.13 -3.06 18.58
C ALA A 84 -11.16 -4.18 18.70
N VAL A 85 -10.69 -5.41 18.65
CA VAL A 85 -11.50 -6.62 18.83
C VAL A 85 -10.97 -7.44 19.99
N LYS A 86 -11.86 -8.11 20.72
CA LYS A 86 -11.48 -9.01 21.81
C LYS A 86 -11.38 -10.43 21.28
N SER A 87 -10.20 -11.03 21.38
CA SER A 87 -9.95 -12.43 21.05
C SER A 87 -10.67 -13.38 22.02
N SER A 88 -10.92 -14.62 21.58
CA SER A 88 -11.40 -15.70 22.44
C SER A 88 -10.49 -15.99 23.64
N SER A 89 -9.19 -15.68 23.51
CA SER A 89 -8.19 -15.77 24.59
C SER A 89 -8.35 -14.70 25.68
N GLY A 90 -9.25 -13.72 25.50
CA GLY A 90 -9.45 -12.59 26.41
C GLY A 90 -8.54 -11.39 26.13
N LYS A 91 -7.53 -11.53 25.25
CA LYS A 91 -6.66 -10.44 24.80
C LYS A 91 -7.34 -9.56 23.75
N TYR A 92 -6.84 -8.34 23.56
CA TYR A 92 -7.31 -7.41 22.55
C TYR A 92 -6.37 -7.40 21.35
N ILE A 93 -6.93 -7.45 20.15
CA ILE A 93 -6.21 -7.25 18.90
C ILE A 93 -6.63 -5.88 18.36
N VAL A 94 -5.65 -5.00 18.16
CA VAL A 94 -5.89 -3.63 17.70
C VAL A 94 -5.26 -3.45 16.33
N PHE A 95 -6.08 -3.07 15.36
CA PHE A 95 -5.63 -2.67 14.03
C PHE A 95 -5.58 -1.17 13.93
N ARG A 96 -4.50 -0.66 13.34
CA ARG A 96 -4.28 0.78 13.17
C ARG A 96 -3.81 1.08 11.76
N TYR A 97 -4.39 2.10 11.15
CA TYR A 97 -3.89 2.69 9.92
C TYR A 97 -3.05 3.92 10.24
N TYR A 98 -1.83 3.93 9.71
CA TYR A 98 -0.92 5.06 9.73
C TYR A 98 -0.89 5.66 8.34
N PRO A 99 -1.22 6.94 8.19
CA PRO A 99 -1.19 7.56 6.89
C PRO A 99 0.22 7.78 6.33
N LEU A 100 0.29 8.09 5.04
CA LEU A 100 1.50 8.61 4.40
C LEU A 100 2.05 9.80 5.19
N TYR A 101 3.36 9.76 5.47
CA TYR A 101 4.11 10.90 5.97
C TYR A 101 5.16 11.33 4.96
N ASP A 102 5.00 12.54 4.43
CA ASP A 102 5.96 13.21 3.54
C ASP A 102 6.49 14.47 4.27
N PRO A 103 7.77 14.49 4.71
CA PRO A 103 8.34 15.61 5.46
C PRO A 103 8.43 16.91 4.65
N THR A 104 8.31 16.83 3.31
CA THR A 104 8.29 18.01 2.43
C THR A 104 6.93 18.71 2.42
N ALA A 105 5.86 18.02 2.81
CA ALA A 105 4.52 18.58 2.94
C ALA A 105 4.28 19.22 4.32
N ASP A 106 5.07 18.86 5.33
CA ASP A 106 4.98 19.40 6.68
C ASP A 106 5.88 20.63 6.86
N THR A 107 5.30 21.84 6.78
CA THR A 107 6.00 23.11 7.05
C THR A 107 5.92 23.54 8.52
N SER A 108 5.26 22.75 9.38
CA SER A 108 4.84 23.18 10.72
C SER A 108 5.80 22.80 11.84
N THR A 109 6.76 21.91 11.59
CA THR A 109 7.71 21.41 12.58
C THR A 109 9.17 21.70 12.19
N GLY A 110 10.00 22.03 13.18
CA GLY A 110 11.44 22.17 13.00
C GLY A 110 12.06 20.88 12.46
N GLU A 111 13.01 21.00 11.54
CA GLU A 111 13.55 19.92 10.71
C GLU A 111 14.07 18.70 11.51
N PHE A 112 14.54 18.92 12.74
CA PHE A 112 15.10 17.89 13.61
C PHE A 112 14.08 16.99 14.33
N LEU A 113 12.78 17.31 14.30
CA LEU A 113 11.73 16.52 14.97
C LEU A 113 10.84 15.74 14.00
N LYS A 114 11.16 15.76 12.70
CA LYS A 114 10.38 15.09 11.67
C LYS A 114 10.68 13.58 11.64
N PRO A 115 9.67 12.70 11.71
CA PRO A 115 9.89 11.27 11.50
C PRO A 115 10.44 10.99 10.08
N PRO A 116 11.08 9.84 9.84
CA PRO A 116 11.48 9.46 8.50
C PRO A 116 10.24 9.34 7.58
N PRO A 117 10.35 9.69 6.27
CA PRO A 117 9.27 9.51 5.32
C PRO A 117 8.85 8.04 5.27
N HIS A 118 7.55 7.80 5.20
CA HIS A 118 7.00 6.46 5.09
C HIS A 118 5.70 6.48 4.31
N ASN A 119 5.45 5.41 3.55
CA ASN A 119 4.15 5.22 2.90
C ASN A 119 3.04 5.01 3.95
N GLY A 120 1.77 5.06 3.54
CA GLY A 120 0.69 4.69 4.45
C GLY A 120 0.72 3.18 4.71
N PHE A 121 0.54 2.75 5.95
CA PHE A 121 0.64 1.33 6.33
C PHE A 121 -0.36 0.93 7.42
N ILE A 122 -0.64 -0.38 7.49
CA ILE A 122 -1.50 -0.99 8.49
C ILE A 122 -0.64 -1.74 9.49
N THR A 123 -1.00 -1.66 10.77
CA THR A 123 -0.38 -2.44 11.84
C THR A 123 -1.41 -3.22 12.64
N GLN A 124 -0.90 -4.19 13.39
CA GLN A 124 -1.63 -4.96 14.37
C GLN A 124 -0.84 -5.00 15.68
N GLU A 125 -1.50 -4.77 16.80
CA GLU A 125 -0.94 -4.98 18.14
C GLU A 125 -1.83 -5.95 18.93
N GLU A 126 -1.21 -6.83 19.71
CA GLU A 126 -1.90 -7.66 20.69
C GLU A 126 -1.64 -7.11 22.10
N ILE A 127 -2.72 -6.75 22.80
CA ILE A 127 -2.65 -6.07 24.09
C ILE A 127 -3.42 -6.90 25.13
N SER A 128 -2.75 -7.19 26.24
CA SER A 128 -3.40 -7.67 27.47
C SER A 128 -3.82 -6.45 28.29
N ALA A 129 -5.04 -5.96 28.07
CA ALA A 129 -5.58 -4.82 28.79
C ALA A 129 -6.75 -5.26 29.69
N ASP A 130 -6.93 -4.57 30.81
CA ASP A 130 -8.13 -4.72 31.63
C ASP A 130 -9.37 -4.23 30.86
N PRO A 131 -10.57 -4.80 31.11
CA PRO A 131 -11.80 -4.44 30.39
C PRO A 131 -12.14 -2.94 30.41
N SER A 132 -11.77 -2.25 31.50
CA SER A 132 -11.98 -0.81 31.66
C SER A 132 -11.04 0.03 30.78
N ALA A 133 -9.82 -0.45 30.55
CA ALA A 133 -8.84 0.20 29.65
C ALA A 133 -9.15 -0.06 28.17
N ALA A 134 -9.91 -1.12 27.86
CA ALA A 134 -10.25 -1.52 26.50
C ALA A 134 -10.99 -0.44 25.70
N ARG A 135 -11.83 0.38 26.36
CA ARG A 135 -12.51 1.51 25.72
C ARG A 135 -11.54 2.62 25.29
N GLY A 136 -10.40 2.74 25.95
CA GLY A 136 -9.34 3.70 25.61
C GLY A 136 -8.52 3.31 24.39
N LEU A 137 -8.58 2.04 23.95
CA LEU A 137 -7.75 1.53 22.85
C LEU A 137 -8.02 2.24 21.52
N CYS A 138 -9.26 2.67 21.30
CA CYS A 138 -9.68 3.40 20.10
C CYS A 138 -9.57 4.93 20.25
N ASN A 139 -9.29 5.44 21.46
CA ASN A 139 -9.04 6.87 21.67
C ASN A 139 -7.61 7.24 21.27
N TYR A 140 -6.70 6.26 21.24
CA TYR A 140 -5.40 6.44 20.63
C TYR A 140 -5.54 6.39 19.11
N VAL A 141 -5.54 7.57 18.50
CA VAL A 141 -5.53 7.70 17.05
C VAL A 141 -4.06 7.90 16.66
N PRO A 142 -3.49 7.01 15.83
CA PRO A 142 -2.14 7.21 15.34
C PRO A 142 -2.12 8.51 14.52
N GLY A 143 -1.35 9.51 14.98
CA GLY A 143 -1.05 10.71 14.20
C GLY A 143 -0.02 10.41 13.10
N LEU A 144 0.66 11.46 12.62
CA LEU A 144 1.78 11.37 11.66
C LEU A 144 3.05 10.68 12.21
N ARG A 145 2.95 9.99 13.35
CA ARG A 145 4.10 9.38 14.04
C ARG A 145 4.15 7.89 13.68
N THR A 146 5.37 7.39 13.45
CA THR A 146 5.68 5.96 13.26
C THR A 146 5.19 5.11 14.44
N PRO A 147 5.05 3.77 14.27
CA PRO A 147 4.63 2.87 15.34
C PRO A 147 5.43 3.14 16.60
N VAL A 148 4.71 3.45 17.67
CA VAL A 148 5.28 3.92 18.95
C VAL A 148 5.71 2.72 19.80
N SER A 149 5.25 1.52 19.47
CA SER A 149 5.44 0.30 20.24
C SER A 149 6.25 -0.74 19.47
N THR A 150 7.23 -1.36 20.12
CA THR A 150 7.95 -2.54 19.58
C THR A 150 7.06 -3.77 19.42
N ARG A 151 5.82 -3.72 19.90
CA ARG A 151 4.83 -4.81 19.84
C ARG A 151 3.90 -4.69 18.62
N GLU A 152 3.94 -3.57 17.90
CA GLU A 152 3.15 -3.37 16.69
C GLU A 152 3.78 -4.16 15.53
N LYS A 153 3.02 -5.13 15.02
CA LYS A 153 3.34 -5.88 13.81
C LYS A 153 2.85 -5.09 12.60
N ILE A 154 3.76 -4.73 11.71
CA ILE A 154 3.43 -4.10 10.43
C ILE A 154 2.85 -5.17 9.49
N LEU A 155 1.69 -4.88 8.90
CA LEU A 155 0.99 -5.79 8.00
C LEU A 155 1.26 -5.50 6.51
N THR A 156 1.64 -4.26 6.18
CA THR A 156 1.91 -3.81 4.81
C THR A 156 3.27 -3.14 4.75
N ASP A 157 4.06 -3.43 3.72
CA ASP A 157 5.39 -2.83 3.55
C ASP A 157 5.32 -1.29 3.46
N ARG A 158 6.00 -0.62 4.40
CA ARG A 158 5.98 0.84 4.56
C ARG A 158 7.18 1.55 3.92
N ASP A 159 8.10 0.80 3.30
CA ASP A 159 9.28 1.38 2.65
C ASP A 159 8.83 2.46 1.66
N PHE A 160 9.40 3.66 1.78
CA PHE A 160 8.96 4.84 1.04
C PHE A 160 9.17 4.69 -0.48
N ASN A 161 10.21 3.96 -0.89
CA ASN A 161 10.67 3.88 -2.28
C ASN A 161 10.21 2.60 -2.96
N ASN A 162 10.24 1.48 -2.24
CA ASN A 162 10.03 0.14 -2.81
C ASN A 162 8.80 -0.59 -2.25
N GLY A 163 8.16 -0.04 -1.22
CA GLY A 163 7.04 -0.67 -0.53
C GLY A 163 5.70 -0.47 -1.26
N VAL A 164 4.63 -0.42 -0.47
CA VAL A 164 3.28 -0.10 -0.95
C VAL A 164 2.69 1.02 -0.10
N SER A 165 1.75 1.77 -0.64
CA SER A 165 1.08 2.83 0.12
C SER A 165 -0.38 2.52 0.32
N VAL A 166 -0.81 2.38 1.57
CA VAL A 166 -2.21 2.30 1.93
C VAL A 166 -2.75 3.73 1.99
N SER A 167 -3.77 4.04 1.18
CA SER A 167 -4.33 5.39 1.11
C SER A 167 -5.54 5.59 2.02
N SER A 168 -6.27 4.52 2.32
CA SER A 168 -7.44 4.52 3.18
C SER A 168 -7.58 3.18 3.89
N LEU A 169 -8.13 3.19 5.10
CA LEU A 169 -8.63 2.00 5.80
C LEU A 169 -9.92 2.39 6.51
N GLU A 170 -10.98 1.62 6.29
CA GLU A 170 -12.28 1.82 6.90
C GLU A 170 -12.78 0.51 7.50
N PHE A 171 -13.29 0.60 8.73
CA PHE A 171 -14.01 -0.48 9.37
C PHE A 171 -15.45 -0.04 9.63
N LYS A 172 -16.41 -0.88 9.27
CA LYS A 172 -17.82 -0.66 9.54
C LYS A 172 -18.40 -1.84 10.30
N LYS A 173 -18.91 -1.59 11.50
CA LYS A 173 -19.69 -2.57 12.27
C LYS A 173 -21.17 -2.43 11.93
N THR A 174 -21.79 -3.55 11.57
CA THR A 174 -23.23 -3.66 11.34
C THR A 174 -23.77 -4.77 12.24
N PRO A 175 -24.67 -4.48 13.19
CA PRO A 175 -25.30 -5.52 14.00
C PRO A 175 -26.17 -6.41 13.10
N THR A 176 -26.15 -7.73 13.33
CA THR A 176 -27.03 -8.66 12.61
C THR A 176 -28.14 -9.18 13.52
N ALA A 177 -29.25 -9.63 12.93
CA ALA A 177 -30.37 -10.23 13.67
C ALA A 177 -29.98 -11.48 14.48
N SER A 178 -28.84 -12.11 14.15
CA SER A 178 -28.29 -13.27 14.86
C SER A 178 -27.60 -12.92 16.19
N GLY A 179 -27.55 -11.63 16.56
CA GLY A 179 -26.83 -11.15 17.75
C GLY A 179 -25.31 -11.08 17.57
N LYS A 180 -24.79 -11.47 16.41
CA LYS A 180 -23.39 -11.36 16.04
C LYS A 180 -23.14 -10.10 15.23
N ASP A 181 -21.99 -9.47 15.45
CA ASP A 181 -21.58 -8.31 14.66
C ASP A 181 -21.05 -8.75 13.29
N LEU A 182 -21.43 -8.02 12.24
CA LEU A 182 -20.79 -8.05 10.92
C LEU A 182 -19.78 -6.90 10.86
N VAL A 183 -18.53 -7.19 10.55
CA VAL A 183 -17.48 -6.20 10.35
C VAL A 183 -17.08 -6.18 8.88
N SER A 184 -17.33 -5.06 8.21
CA SER A 184 -16.81 -4.80 6.87
C SER A 184 -15.48 -4.06 6.96
N ILE A 185 -14.52 -4.50 6.16
CA ILE A 185 -13.19 -3.91 6.02
C ILE A 185 -13.06 -3.42 4.59
N THR A 186 -12.62 -2.18 4.40
CA THR A 186 -12.30 -1.62 3.08
C THR A 186 -10.99 -0.84 3.16
N PHE A 187 -10.04 -1.10 2.28
CA PHE A 187 -8.82 -0.31 2.16
C PHE A 187 -8.28 -0.31 0.74
N THR A 188 -7.51 0.72 0.39
CA THR A 188 -6.90 0.84 -0.93
C THR A 188 -5.38 0.86 -0.81
N VAL A 189 -4.71 0.05 -1.64
CA VAL A 189 -3.25 -0.06 -1.69
C VAL A 189 -2.76 0.41 -3.07
N SER A 190 -1.88 1.40 -3.10
CA SER A 190 -1.26 1.95 -4.30
C SER A 190 0.24 1.64 -4.35
N PRO A 191 0.90 1.88 -5.50
CA PRO A 191 2.36 1.93 -5.57
C PRO A 191 2.94 2.92 -4.52
N PRO A 192 4.25 2.82 -4.23
CA PRO A 192 4.92 3.77 -3.35
C PRO A 192 4.79 5.20 -3.90
N THR A 193 4.70 6.18 -3.01
CA THR A 193 4.34 7.56 -3.37
C THR A 193 5.51 8.43 -3.83
N GLU A 194 6.67 7.83 -4.11
CA GLU A 194 7.88 8.58 -4.44
C GLU A 194 7.69 9.44 -5.70
N LYS A 195 7.85 10.76 -5.53
CA LYS A 195 7.84 11.78 -6.58
C LYS A 195 9.24 11.92 -7.19
N THR A 196 9.78 10.89 -7.81
CA THR A 196 10.89 11.10 -8.77
C THR A 196 10.27 11.40 -10.14
N SER A 197 10.64 12.56 -10.72
CA SER A 197 10.11 13.10 -11.98
C SER A 197 10.20 12.14 -13.18
N SER A 198 11.05 11.13 -13.10
CA SER A 198 11.19 10.03 -14.06
C SER A 198 10.13 8.92 -13.96
N GLN A 199 9.45 8.75 -12.81
CA GLN A 199 8.40 7.74 -12.63
C GLN A 199 6.97 8.26 -12.90
N ARG A 200 6.81 9.57 -13.12
CA ARG A 200 5.50 10.18 -13.45
C ARG A 200 4.83 9.60 -14.70
N VAL A 201 5.61 9.05 -15.63
CA VAL A 201 5.10 8.44 -16.87
C VAL A 201 4.70 6.97 -16.67
N GLU A 202 5.24 6.28 -15.66
CA GLU A 202 4.94 4.86 -15.41
C GLU A 202 3.72 4.67 -14.48
N ASN A 203 3.46 5.64 -13.59
CA ASN A 203 2.38 5.57 -12.59
C ASN A 203 0.95 5.79 -13.14
N GLN A 204 0.78 6.25 -14.38
CA GLN A 204 -0.54 6.50 -14.98
C GLN A 204 -1.44 5.26 -15.11
N VAL A 205 -0.92 4.04 -14.90
CA VAL A 205 -1.71 2.82 -15.10
C VAL A 205 -2.34 2.28 -13.80
N THR A 206 -2.03 2.90 -12.65
CA THR A 206 -2.57 2.52 -11.33
C THR A 206 -2.82 3.76 -10.45
N ASP A 207 -3.22 4.88 -11.05
CA ASP A 207 -3.37 6.19 -10.38
C ASP A 207 -4.35 6.17 -9.17
N GLY A 208 -5.16 5.12 -9.02
CA GLY A 208 -6.08 4.94 -7.89
C GLY A 208 -5.74 3.80 -6.91
N GLY A 209 -4.70 3.00 -7.16
CA GLY A 209 -4.42 1.77 -6.40
C GLY A 209 -5.44 0.63 -6.61
N VAL A 210 -5.30 -0.44 -5.82
CA VAL A 210 -6.19 -1.61 -5.78
C VAL A 210 -6.96 -1.60 -4.47
N THR A 211 -8.28 -1.68 -4.55
CA THR A 211 -9.17 -1.73 -3.38
C THR A 211 -9.39 -3.17 -2.94
N PHE A 212 -9.23 -3.41 -1.64
CA PHE A 212 -9.50 -4.67 -0.96
C PHE A 212 -10.70 -4.48 -0.04
N GLN A 213 -11.65 -5.41 -0.12
CA GLN A 213 -12.85 -5.36 0.69
C GLN A 213 -13.27 -6.76 1.12
N THR A 214 -13.74 -6.89 2.36
CA THR A 214 -14.38 -8.12 2.86
C THR A 214 -15.42 -7.79 3.92
N SER A 215 -16.33 -8.71 4.19
CA SER A 215 -17.28 -8.62 5.31
C SER A 215 -17.27 -9.91 6.11
N ILE A 216 -17.07 -9.80 7.43
CA ILE A 216 -16.85 -10.94 8.32
C ILE A 216 -17.88 -10.92 9.44
N ILE A 217 -18.55 -12.05 9.65
CA ILE A 217 -19.40 -12.25 10.83
C ILE A 217 -18.53 -12.84 11.94
N LEU A 218 -18.60 -12.28 13.14
CA LEU A 218 -17.91 -12.82 14.32
C LEU A 218 -18.43 -14.22 14.69
N ARG A 219 -17.57 -15.08 15.24
CA ARG A 219 -17.94 -16.45 15.64
C ARG A 219 -18.56 -16.55 17.02
#